data_AF-A0AAV9NDN7-F1
#
_entry.id   AF-A0AAV9NDN7-F1
#
_cell.length_a   1.000
_cell.length_b   1.000
_cell.length_c   1.000
_cell.angle_alpha   90.00
_cell.angle_beta   90.00
_cell.angle_gamma   90.00
#
_symmetry.space_group_name_H-M   'P 1'
#
loop_
_entity.id
_entity.type
_entity.pdbx_description
1 polymer ?
#
loop_
_entity_poly.entity_id
_entity_poly.type
_entity_poly.pdbx_seq_one_letter_code
_entity_poly.pdbx_strand_id
1 'polypeptide(L)'
;MSLFPRLDKQRSVDLDPHAWDLSSKEHVKKFGFSSKYPKTLIPDPNIFSDAIVPALKSGDQGIQTKYPNPGHLAAHLGLIECFRKFRTSVFSSEQLEILDLPSYPGTTVDEVSTAADGPASVSNPKRWDTVIRLAVARFLIWFENIESILTHAAAYHRFGPDSNALHAAITADYLPPLDVMLVWYAYMQTPGAYRRDNLAHSSPKLLEIPLPWEAILAVMDLDNFTYNIPSAAEKLFTTTTTQSADIFVYLMHPPPYTDLNPDKVFSVDLESAVHDLIDDTSFAESMSNLLFLRSPALEGTLLRALAKYGALVQATGNRASLWLERIRDEPALQLVWRTHMLYPMAYIQFSANTFGSDVLLKYDTSSLAYAVDIKNSSTAEQSSADSDGDSISAAEACYCWLCERIRDEDPDYTACASKPGRTRSPTEGSLSQPASPTVRGFSHFRSRSMSSNVPPNPDGPFSQMAKEQIASIKSDVAFYRYVEEFRRANPDSTVLPGRPATSRDLEKLKREKDAKDRVGTYHGSGYTVEVVRPAVYDEVTGRLLKKEKTKVTRSKQLTPVALFLAY
;
A
#
# COMPACT_ATOMS: atom_id res chain seq x y z
N MET A 1 -44.70 -10.67 -29.43
CA MET A 1 -43.83 -11.75 -28.91
C MET A 1 -42.47 -11.61 -29.57
N SER A 2 -41.48 -11.03 -28.88
CA SER A 2 -40.12 -10.84 -29.43
C SER A 2 -39.22 -12.02 -29.06
N LEU A 3 -38.55 -12.58 -30.07
CA LEU A 3 -37.70 -13.78 -29.98
C LEU A 3 -36.23 -13.49 -29.59
N PHE A 4 -35.92 -12.33 -28.99
CA PHE A 4 -34.54 -11.89 -28.75
C PHE A 4 -34.07 -11.65 -27.29
N PRO A 5 -34.77 -12.03 -26.20
CA PRO A 5 -34.26 -11.72 -24.86
C PRO A 5 -32.97 -12.46 -24.46
N ARG A 6 -32.59 -13.55 -25.16
CA ARG A 6 -31.35 -14.30 -24.87
C ARG A 6 -30.08 -13.65 -25.43
N LEU A 7 -30.15 -13.03 -26.61
CA LEU A 7 -28.99 -12.41 -27.27
C LEU A 7 -28.61 -11.08 -26.60
N ASP A 8 -29.59 -10.27 -26.21
CA ASP A 8 -29.34 -9.03 -25.47
C ASP A 8 -28.75 -9.30 -24.08
N LYS A 9 -29.20 -10.37 -23.42
CA LYS A 9 -28.67 -10.79 -22.11
C LYS A 9 -27.24 -11.33 -22.19
N GLN A 10 -26.87 -11.99 -23.30
CA GLN A 10 -25.48 -12.41 -23.54
C GLN A 10 -24.59 -11.21 -23.86
N ARG A 11 -25.04 -10.26 -24.68
CA ARG A 11 -24.31 -9.01 -24.96
C ARG A 11 -24.09 -8.16 -23.70
N SER A 12 -25.08 -8.08 -22.81
CA SER A 12 -24.93 -7.32 -21.56
C SER A 12 -23.93 -7.95 -20.58
N VAL A 13 -23.81 -9.28 -20.55
CA VAL A 13 -22.86 -10.01 -19.69
C VAL A 13 -21.41 -9.83 -20.15
N ASP A 14 -21.18 -9.66 -21.46
CA ASP A 14 -19.84 -9.38 -21.99
C ASP A 14 -19.40 -7.92 -21.79
N LEU A 15 -20.33 -7.01 -21.50
CA LEU A 15 -20.05 -5.57 -21.32
C LEU A 15 -19.67 -5.17 -19.88
N ASP A 16 -20.07 -5.93 -18.86
CA ASP A 16 -19.67 -5.69 -17.47
C ASP A 16 -18.67 -6.76 -16.99
N PRO A 17 -17.40 -6.39 -16.69
CA PRO A 17 -16.41 -7.34 -16.19
C PRO A 17 -16.82 -8.06 -14.92
N HIS A 18 -17.59 -7.41 -14.05
CA HIS A 18 -17.99 -8.01 -12.77
C HIS A 18 -19.00 -9.17 -12.95
N ALA A 19 -19.62 -9.27 -14.12
CA ALA A 19 -20.52 -10.36 -14.48
C ALA A 19 -19.78 -11.57 -15.10
N TRP A 20 -18.47 -11.50 -15.32
CA TRP A 20 -17.70 -12.61 -15.89
C TRP A 20 -17.64 -13.81 -14.93
N ASP A 21 -17.99 -15.00 -15.44
CA ASP A 21 -17.82 -16.25 -14.68
C ASP A 21 -16.34 -16.69 -14.66
N LEU A 22 -15.62 -16.26 -13.62
CA LEU A 22 -14.23 -16.63 -13.38
C LEU A 22 -14.09 -17.94 -12.58
N SER A 23 -15.20 -18.50 -12.10
CA SER A 23 -15.24 -19.72 -11.28
C SER A 23 -15.40 -21.00 -12.07
N SER A 24 -15.50 -20.88 -13.41
CA SER A 24 -15.82 -22.01 -14.27
C SER A 24 -14.77 -23.12 -14.15
N LYS A 25 -15.24 -24.38 -14.12
CA LYS A 25 -14.38 -25.58 -14.08
C LYS A 25 -13.38 -25.64 -15.24
N GLU A 26 -13.61 -24.92 -16.33
CA GLU A 26 -12.68 -24.85 -17.47
C GLU A 26 -11.42 -24.02 -17.18
N HIS A 27 -11.55 -22.94 -16.41
CA HIS A 27 -10.41 -22.14 -15.98
C HIS A 27 -9.56 -22.90 -14.94
N VAL A 28 -10.21 -23.57 -13.99
CA VAL A 28 -9.54 -24.22 -12.85
C VAL A 28 -8.84 -25.54 -13.22
N LYS A 29 -9.37 -26.31 -14.19
CA LYS A 29 -8.80 -27.61 -14.62
C LYS A 29 -7.33 -27.54 -15.09
N LYS A 30 -6.84 -26.35 -15.47
CA LYS A 30 -5.47 -26.13 -15.94
C LYS A 30 -4.47 -25.85 -14.82
N PHE A 31 -4.95 -25.59 -13.61
CA PHE A 31 -4.12 -25.26 -12.45
C PHE A 31 -3.81 -26.52 -11.64
N GLY A 32 -2.63 -26.57 -11.03
CA GLY A 32 -2.26 -27.69 -10.18
C GLY A 32 -0.76 -27.84 -9.96
N PHE A 33 -0.39 -29.00 -9.42
CA PHE A 33 0.98 -29.35 -9.08
C PHE A 33 1.61 -30.11 -10.23
N SER A 34 2.21 -29.39 -11.17
CA SER A 34 2.98 -29.96 -12.27
C SER A 34 4.40 -29.42 -12.22
N SER A 35 5.40 -30.31 -12.29
CA SER A 35 6.81 -29.91 -12.37
C SER A 35 7.15 -29.10 -13.62
N LYS A 36 6.27 -29.10 -14.64
CA LYS A 36 6.39 -28.28 -15.84
C LYS A 36 5.97 -26.84 -15.64
N TYR A 37 5.22 -26.54 -14.59
CA TYR A 37 4.75 -25.19 -14.31
C TYR A 37 5.84 -24.40 -13.59
N PRO A 38 6.03 -23.11 -13.91
CA PRO A 38 6.87 -22.23 -13.12
C PRO A 38 6.40 -22.21 -11.66
N LYS A 39 7.35 -22.05 -10.74
CA LYS A 39 7.03 -21.89 -9.31
C LYS A 39 6.20 -20.62 -9.12
N THR A 40 5.06 -20.75 -8.47
CA THR A 40 4.21 -19.62 -8.12
C THR A 40 4.79 -18.91 -6.90
N LEU A 41 5.20 -17.65 -7.11
CA LEU A 41 5.68 -16.74 -6.08
C LEU A 41 4.76 -15.52 -6.07
N ILE A 42 4.02 -15.33 -4.99
CA ILE A 42 3.07 -14.21 -4.85
C ILE A 42 3.25 -13.65 -3.44
N PRO A 43 3.66 -12.39 -3.25
CA PRO A 43 4.12 -11.47 -4.29
C PRO A 43 5.38 -11.95 -5.01
N ASP A 44 5.62 -11.48 -6.25
CA ASP A 44 6.89 -11.70 -6.95
C ASP A 44 8.00 -10.97 -6.16
N PRO A 45 9.05 -11.65 -5.66
CA PRO A 45 10.11 -11.02 -4.88
C PRO A 45 10.78 -9.82 -5.56
N ASN A 46 10.75 -9.77 -6.90
CA ASN A 46 11.31 -8.65 -7.66
C ASN A 46 10.63 -7.31 -7.35
N ILE A 47 9.36 -7.29 -6.91
CA ILE A 47 8.68 -6.04 -6.58
C ILE A 47 9.40 -5.27 -5.47
N PHE A 48 10.11 -5.97 -4.58
CA PHE A 48 10.81 -5.39 -3.44
C PHE A 48 12.26 -4.98 -3.75
N SER A 49 12.81 -5.31 -4.93
CA SER A 49 14.23 -5.08 -5.24
C SER A 49 14.63 -3.61 -5.11
N ASP A 50 13.70 -2.72 -5.44
CA ASP A 50 13.93 -1.27 -5.43
C ASP A 50 13.62 -0.62 -4.07
N ALA A 51 13.08 -1.37 -3.11
CA ALA A 51 12.84 -0.90 -1.74
C ALA A 51 14.14 -0.78 -0.92
N ILE A 52 15.20 -1.44 -1.40
CA ILE A 52 16.54 -1.42 -0.83
C ILE A 52 17.18 -0.09 -1.24
N VAL A 53 16.86 0.96 -0.48
CA VAL A 53 17.23 2.36 -0.78
C VAL A 53 18.74 2.50 -0.98
N PRO A 54 19.22 3.04 -2.12
CA PRO A 54 20.56 3.59 -2.21
C PRO A 54 20.61 4.84 -1.33
N ALA A 55 21.52 4.88 -0.35
CA ALA A 55 21.74 5.96 0.61
C ALA A 55 21.37 7.35 0.04
N LEU A 56 20.58 8.15 0.77
CA LEU A 56 20.33 9.57 0.45
C LEU A 56 21.68 10.25 0.23
N LYS A 57 22.14 10.36 -1.02
CA LYS A 57 23.41 11.02 -1.33
C LYS A 57 23.25 12.50 -1.06
N SER A 58 24.22 13.07 -0.36
CA SER A 58 24.40 14.50 -0.25
C SER A 58 24.68 15.05 -1.64
N GLY A 59 23.69 15.68 -2.25
CA GLY A 59 23.84 16.86 -3.10
C GLY A 59 24.77 16.85 -4.33
N ASP A 60 25.41 15.76 -4.74
CA ASP A 60 26.30 15.81 -5.90
C ASP A 60 26.05 14.65 -6.90
N GLN A 61 25.74 15.05 -8.14
CA GLN A 61 25.38 14.25 -9.33
C GLN A 61 23.89 13.81 -9.48
N GLY A 62 23.02 14.78 -9.78
CA GLY A 62 22.15 14.78 -10.98
C GLY A 62 21.04 13.73 -11.15
N ILE A 63 20.80 12.79 -10.23
CA ILE A 63 19.62 11.92 -10.27
C ILE A 63 18.77 12.18 -9.03
N GLN A 64 17.72 13.00 -9.21
CA GLN A 64 16.71 13.27 -8.20
C GLN A 64 15.98 11.95 -7.89
N THR A 65 16.33 11.28 -6.80
CA THR A 65 15.63 10.06 -6.36
C THR A 65 14.21 10.44 -5.97
N LYS A 66 13.22 9.96 -6.73
CA LYS A 66 11.80 10.15 -6.40
C LYS A 66 11.41 9.08 -5.38
N TYR A 67 11.09 9.53 -4.17
CA TYR A 67 10.45 8.70 -3.15
C TYR A 67 8.97 9.05 -3.08
N PRO A 68 8.09 8.08 -2.81
CA PRO A 68 8.36 6.64 -2.73
C PRO A 68 8.46 5.97 -4.13
N ASN A 69 8.78 4.67 -4.18
CA ASN A 69 8.85 3.85 -5.40
C ASN A 69 8.01 2.57 -5.22
N PRO A 70 7.79 1.75 -6.28
CA PRO A 70 6.91 0.57 -6.17
C PRO A 70 7.33 -0.40 -5.06
N GLY A 71 8.63 -0.63 -4.87
CA GLY A 71 9.13 -1.50 -3.81
C GLY A 71 8.82 -0.99 -2.40
N HIS A 72 8.94 0.32 -2.17
CA HIS A 72 8.53 0.92 -0.90
C HIS A 72 7.04 0.73 -0.62
N LEU A 73 6.20 0.91 -1.65
CA LEU A 73 4.75 0.72 -1.53
C LEU A 73 4.40 -0.75 -1.24
N ALA A 74 5.08 -1.70 -1.89
CA ALA A 74 4.89 -3.12 -1.64
C ALA A 74 5.35 -3.53 -0.23
N ALA A 75 6.50 -3.03 0.22
CA ALA A 75 7.00 -3.26 1.58
C ALA A 75 6.03 -2.69 2.64
N HIS A 76 5.48 -1.50 2.38
CA HIS A 76 4.47 -0.89 3.23
C HIS A 76 3.19 -1.74 3.33
N LEU A 77 2.69 -2.26 2.21
CA LEU A 77 1.56 -3.21 2.22
C LEU A 77 1.85 -4.46 3.05
N GLY A 78 3.06 -5.02 2.93
CA GLY A 78 3.48 -6.17 3.76
C GLY A 78 3.47 -5.85 5.26
N LEU A 79 4.00 -4.68 5.64
CA LEU A 79 4.02 -4.25 7.04
C LEU A 79 2.61 -4.02 7.61
N ILE A 80 1.71 -3.46 6.81
CA ILE A 80 0.30 -3.28 7.19
C ILE A 80 -0.35 -4.64 7.49
N GLU A 81 -0.09 -5.67 6.66
CA GLU A 81 -0.61 -7.02 6.92
C GLU A 81 -0.04 -7.62 8.21
N CYS A 82 1.25 -7.38 8.51
CA CYS A 82 1.84 -7.80 9.79
C CYS A 82 1.07 -7.18 10.98
N PHE A 83 0.77 -5.88 10.92
CA PHE A 83 0.01 -5.22 11.98
C PHE A 83 -1.42 -5.74 12.11
N ARG A 84 -2.10 -6.02 10.98
CA ARG A 84 -3.45 -6.59 10.99
C ARG A 84 -3.46 -8.02 11.55
N LYS A 85 -2.48 -8.85 11.19
CA LYS A 85 -2.32 -10.18 11.78
C LYS A 85 -2.02 -10.10 13.28
N PHE A 86 -1.22 -9.13 13.71
CA PHE A 86 -1.00 -8.86 15.13
C PHE A 86 -2.31 -8.53 15.86
N ARG A 87 -3.14 -7.61 15.35
CA ARG A 87 -4.47 -7.32 15.93
C ARG A 87 -5.36 -8.57 15.98
N THR A 88 -5.37 -9.35 14.91
CA THR A 88 -6.14 -10.61 14.87
C THR A 88 -5.65 -11.59 15.94
N SER A 89 -4.33 -11.69 16.14
CA SER A 89 -3.73 -12.57 17.16
C SER A 89 -4.09 -12.15 18.58
N VAL A 90 -4.21 -10.84 18.86
CA VAL A 90 -4.69 -10.31 20.15
C VAL A 90 -6.12 -10.76 20.42
N PHE A 91 -6.99 -10.76 19.41
CA PHE A 91 -8.37 -11.22 19.58
C PHE A 91 -8.50 -12.72 19.81
N SER A 92 -7.62 -13.53 19.20
CA SER A 92 -7.65 -14.98 19.34
C SER A 92 -6.80 -15.54 20.49
N SER A 93 -5.99 -14.72 21.16
CA SER A 93 -5.03 -15.21 22.15
C SER A 93 -5.70 -15.59 23.47
N GLU A 94 -5.49 -16.84 23.90
CA GLU A 94 -5.86 -17.35 25.23
C GLU A 94 -4.99 -16.73 26.33
N GLN A 95 -3.76 -16.29 26.02
CA GLN A 95 -2.86 -15.66 27.00
C GLN A 95 -3.42 -14.35 27.56
N LEU A 96 -4.37 -13.73 26.84
CA LEU A 96 -5.02 -12.51 27.27
C LEU A 96 -6.29 -12.74 28.10
N GLU A 97 -6.65 -13.97 28.41
CA GLU A 97 -7.77 -14.29 29.31
C GLU A 97 -7.61 -13.63 30.70
N ILE A 98 -6.37 -13.39 31.14
CA ILE A 98 -6.09 -12.66 32.38
C ILE A 98 -6.66 -11.23 32.37
N LEU A 99 -6.78 -10.62 31.20
CA LEU A 99 -7.36 -9.28 31.03
C LEU A 99 -8.90 -9.29 31.07
N ASP A 100 -9.52 -10.48 31.04
CA ASP A 100 -10.98 -10.63 31.02
C ASP A 100 -11.60 -10.84 32.41
N LEU A 101 -10.78 -10.83 33.47
CA LEU A 101 -11.28 -11.04 34.83
C LEU A 101 -12.26 -9.92 35.22
N PRO A 102 -13.48 -10.26 35.69
CA PRO A 102 -14.43 -9.25 36.14
C PRO A 102 -13.82 -8.50 37.33
N SER A 103 -13.80 -7.16 37.25
CA SER A 103 -13.46 -6.30 38.39
C SER A 103 -14.15 -6.81 39.66
N TYR A 104 -13.37 -7.13 40.69
CA TYR A 104 -13.91 -7.54 41.98
C TYR A 104 -14.88 -6.46 42.48
N PRO A 105 -16.08 -6.83 42.98
CA PRO A 105 -17.00 -5.88 43.59
C PRO A 105 -16.42 -5.45 44.93
N GLY A 106 -15.72 -4.30 44.93
CA GLY A 106 -15.08 -3.75 46.12
C GLY A 106 -14.74 -2.27 46.07
N THR A 107 -15.05 -1.57 44.98
CA THR A 107 -14.86 -0.11 44.88
C THR A 107 -16.22 0.53 44.68
N THR A 108 -16.73 1.15 45.74
CA THR A 108 -17.98 1.90 45.76
C THR A 108 -17.93 3.05 44.76
N VAL A 109 -18.69 2.94 43.67
CA VAL A 109 -19.23 4.08 42.93
C VAL A 109 -20.66 3.70 42.51
N ASP A 110 -21.58 4.62 42.76
CA ASP A 110 -23.02 4.45 42.87
C ASP A 110 -23.73 3.69 41.73
N GLU A 111 -24.77 2.94 42.13
CA GLU A 111 -25.80 2.28 41.32
C GLU A 111 -26.36 3.23 40.23
N VAL A 112 -26.66 2.81 39.01
CA VAL A 112 -27.72 1.86 38.63
C VAL A 112 -27.41 1.29 37.24
N SER A 113 -27.36 -0.03 37.10
CA SER A 113 -27.67 -0.70 35.83
C SER A 113 -28.17 -2.12 36.12
N THR A 114 -29.42 -2.34 35.75
CA THR A 114 -30.20 -3.56 35.87
C THR A 114 -29.54 -4.75 35.17
N ALA A 115 -29.48 -5.87 35.88
CA ALA A 115 -28.97 -7.15 35.42
C ALA A 115 -29.83 -7.77 34.30
N ALA A 116 -29.17 -8.28 33.26
CA ALA A 116 -29.64 -9.37 32.40
C ALA A 116 -28.44 -10.07 31.72
N ASP A 117 -28.22 -11.33 32.10
CA ASP A 117 -27.69 -12.50 31.39
C ASP A 117 -26.32 -12.53 30.66
N GLY A 118 -25.46 -13.45 31.12
CA GLY A 118 -24.30 -14.04 30.43
C GLY A 118 -22.95 -13.82 31.15
N PRO A 119 -22.02 -14.81 31.22
CA PRO A 119 -20.67 -14.54 31.73
C PRO A 119 -20.01 -13.53 30.80
N ALA A 120 -19.74 -12.34 31.32
CA ALA A 120 -19.25 -11.21 30.55
C ALA A 120 -17.83 -11.49 30.05
N SER A 121 -17.72 -12.11 28.86
CA SER A 121 -16.54 -12.03 28.03
C SER A 121 -16.25 -10.54 27.85
N VAL A 122 -15.12 -10.09 28.38
CA VAL A 122 -14.60 -8.76 28.08
C VAL A 122 -14.42 -8.70 26.56
N SER A 123 -15.05 -7.70 25.95
CA SER A 123 -15.13 -7.58 24.50
C SER A 123 -13.74 -7.29 23.92
N ASN A 124 -13.38 -7.99 22.83
CA ASN A 124 -12.20 -7.77 21.98
C ASN A 124 -11.64 -6.33 21.91
N PRO A 125 -12.46 -5.25 21.78
CA PRO A 125 -11.98 -3.88 21.86
C PRO A 125 -11.17 -3.57 23.14
N LYS A 126 -11.62 -3.99 24.33
CA LYS A 126 -10.88 -3.69 25.58
C LYS A 126 -9.51 -4.35 25.65
N ARG A 127 -9.39 -5.58 25.11
CA ARG A 127 -8.11 -6.28 24.99
C ARG A 127 -7.17 -5.51 24.07
N TRP A 128 -7.67 -5.06 22.92
CA TRP A 128 -6.91 -4.27 21.97
C TRP A 128 -6.46 -2.93 22.56
N ASP A 129 -7.36 -2.17 23.19
CA ASP A 129 -7.03 -0.90 23.84
C ASP A 129 -5.92 -1.08 24.89
N THR A 130 -5.96 -2.18 25.65
CA THR A 130 -4.95 -2.48 26.66
C THR A 130 -3.60 -2.81 26.02
N VAL A 131 -3.60 -3.58 24.94
CA VAL A 131 -2.38 -3.87 24.17
C VAL A 131 -1.80 -2.59 23.56
N ILE A 132 -2.63 -1.70 23.02
CA ILE A 132 -2.17 -0.42 22.45
C ILE A 132 -1.57 0.49 23.52
N ARG A 133 -2.24 0.66 24.66
CA ARG A 133 -1.69 1.39 25.83
C ARG A 133 -0.29 0.89 26.20
N LEU A 134 -0.12 -0.41 26.25
CA LEU A 134 1.17 -1.01 26.61
C LEU A 134 2.20 -0.88 25.49
N ALA A 135 1.81 -1.03 24.23
CA ALA A 135 2.69 -0.78 23.10
C ALA A 135 3.21 0.67 23.11
N VAL A 136 2.34 1.64 23.41
CA VAL A 136 2.72 3.05 23.57
C VAL A 136 3.71 3.21 24.71
N ALA A 137 3.43 2.65 25.90
CA ALA A 137 4.36 2.69 27.04
C ALA A 137 5.74 2.08 26.70
N ARG A 138 5.75 0.93 26.03
CA ARG A 138 6.97 0.25 25.56
C ARG A 138 7.74 1.10 24.55
N PHE A 139 7.02 1.76 23.65
CA PHE A 139 7.60 2.68 22.68
C PHE A 139 8.25 3.89 23.34
N LEU A 140 7.66 4.48 24.40
CA LEU A 140 8.29 5.62 25.09
C LEU A 140 9.68 5.26 25.60
N ILE A 141 9.82 4.13 26.31
CA ILE A 141 11.10 3.69 26.89
C ILE A 141 12.11 3.43 25.77
N TRP A 142 11.68 2.79 24.69
CA TRP A 142 12.53 2.56 23.53
C TRP A 142 12.98 3.88 22.89
N PHE A 143 12.07 4.84 22.74
CA PHE A 143 12.32 6.15 22.16
C PHE A 143 13.30 6.99 23.01
N GLU A 144 13.18 6.96 24.34
CA GLU A 144 14.13 7.63 25.24
C GLU A 144 15.58 7.13 25.07
N ASN A 145 15.76 5.89 24.59
CA ASN A 145 17.06 5.29 24.36
C ASN A 145 17.52 5.34 22.88
N ILE A 146 16.73 5.94 21.99
CA ILE A 146 16.95 5.84 20.54
C ILE A 146 18.27 6.45 20.09
N GLU A 147 18.71 7.55 20.72
CA GLU A 147 19.98 8.19 20.38
C GLU A 147 21.18 7.27 20.69
N SER A 148 21.13 6.57 21.82
CA SER A 148 22.14 5.57 22.19
C SER A 148 22.16 4.40 21.20
N ILE A 149 20.98 3.90 20.82
CA ILE A 149 20.80 2.84 19.81
C ILE A 149 21.40 3.28 18.46
N LEU A 150 21.09 4.50 17.99
CA LEU A 150 21.58 5.04 16.73
C LEU A 150 23.09 5.32 16.76
N THR A 151 23.62 5.70 17.91
CA THR A 151 25.07 5.91 18.10
C THR A 151 25.82 4.58 18.08
N HIS A 152 25.27 3.56 18.76
CA HIS A 152 25.79 2.20 18.74
C HIS A 152 25.78 1.64 17.31
N ALA A 153 24.66 1.72 16.61
CA ALA A 153 24.55 1.35 15.20
C ALA A 153 25.63 1.97 14.32
N ALA A 154 25.79 3.29 14.40
CA ALA A 154 26.75 4.02 13.58
C ALA A 154 28.21 3.61 13.88
N ALA A 155 28.53 3.26 15.14
CA ALA A 155 29.87 2.84 15.54
C ALA A 155 30.27 1.46 15.00
N TYR A 156 29.30 0.53 14.92
CA TYR A 156 29.55 -0.86 14.52
C TYR A 156 29.35 -1.09 13.02
N HIS A 157 28.45 -0.36 12.36
CA HIS A 157 28.23 -0.43 10.92
C HIS A 157 29.12 0.55 10.14
N ARG A 158 30.45 0.50 10.35
CA ARG A 158 31.42 1.30 9.56
C ARG A 158 31.38 0.93 8.08
N PHE A 159 30.43 1.51 7.35
CA PHE A 159 30.53 1.61 5.91
C PHE A 159 31.63 2.63 5.57
N GLY A 160 32.32 2.41 4.44
CA GLY A 160 33.52 3.17 4.06
C GLY A 160 33.31 4.69 3.97
N PRO A 161 34.40 5.47 3.79
CA PRO A 161 34.40 6.94 3.87
C PRO A 161 33.42 7.68 2.94
N ASP A 162 32.83 6.99 1.95
CA ASP A 162 31.83 7.54 1.02
C ASP A 162 30.37 7.13 1.33
N SER A 163 30.12 6.44 2.45
CA SER A 163 28.77 6.04 2.84
C SER A 163 28.09 7.15 3.64
N ASN A 164 26.90 7.54 3.19
CA ASN A 164 26.00 8.32 4.03
C ASN A 164 25.40 7.38 5.09
N ALA A 165 26.06 7.33 6.25
CA ALA A 165 25.86 6.43 7.39
C ALA A 165 24.46 6.42 8.03
N LEU A 166 23.50 7.12 7.43
CA LEU A 166 22.23 7.48 8.05
C LEU A 166 21.12 6.48 7.71
N HIS A 167 21.05 6.02 6.47
CA HIS A 167 20.10 4.97 6.06
C HIS A 167 20.56 3.58 6.50
N ALA A 168 21.86 3.42 6.70
CA ALA A 168 22.47 2.15 7.09
C ALA A 168 22.56 1.98 8.62
N ALA A 169 21.98 2.91 9.40
CA ALA A 169 22.04 2.87 10.86
C ALA A 169 21.09 1.82 11.46
N ILE A 170 19.87 1.65 10.93
CA ILE A 170 18.92 0.67 11.50
C ILE A 170 18.88 -0.57 10.63
N THR A 171 19.77 -1.52 10.91
CA THR A 171 19.74 -2.87 10.32
C THR A 171 18.75 -3.76 11.08
N ALA A 172 18.54 -5.00 10.60
CA ALA A 172 17.61 -5.95 11.22
C ALA A 172 17.89 -6.17 12.72
N ASP A 173 19.16 -6.10 13.14
CA ASP A 173 19.60 -6.28 14.53
C ASP A 173 19.24 -5.11 15.46
N TYR A 174 18.77 -3.98 14.91
CA TYR A 174 18.39 -2.78 15.66
C TYR A 174 16.89 -2.49 15.60
N LEU A 175 16.12 -3.36 14.95
CA LEU A 175 14.67 -3.18 14.83
C LEU A 175 13.96 -3.41 16.17
N PRO A 176 12.95 -2.59 16.52
CA PRO A 176 12.10 -2.85 17.66
C PRO A 176 11.11 -4.02 17.38
N PRO A 177 10.51 -4.60 18.44
CA PRO A 177 9.37 -5.52 18.32
C PRO A 177 8.18 -4.93 17.55
N LEU A 178 7.30 -5.80 17.05
CA LEU A 178 6.22 -5.41 16.12
C LEU A 178 5.26 -4.37 16.69
N ASP A 179 4.91 -4.45 17.97
CA ASP A 179 4.01 -3.50 18.63
C ASP A 179 4.66 -2.12 18.82
N VAL A 180 5.97 -2.06 19.11
CA VAL A 180 6.73 -0.81 19.18
C VAL A 180 6.94 -0.23 17.78
N MET A 181 7.18 -1.08 16.78
CA MET A 181 7.22 -0.69 15.36
C MET A 181 5.87 -0.12 14.90
N LEU A 182 4.76 -0.66 15.38
CA LEU A 182 3.42 -0.14 15.11
C LEU A 182 3.25 1.29 15.62
N VAL A 183 3.62 1.55 16.88
CA VAL A 183 3.53 2.91 17.45
C VAL A 183 4.47 3.86 16.70
N TRP A 184 5.70 3.43 16.38
CA TRP A 184 6.62 4.26 15.61
C TRP A 184 6.09 4.59 14.21
N TYR A 185 5.53 3.59 13.52
CA TYR A 185 4.85 3.78 12.25
C TYR A 185 3.72 4.80 12.36
N ALA A 186 2.83 4.64 13.35
CA ALA A 186 1.71 5.55 13.56
C ALA A 186 2.17 6.98 13.85
N TYR A 187 3.23 7.11 14.63
CA TYR A 187 3.83 8.38 14.93
C TYR A 187 4.39 9.08 13.69
N MET A 188 5.08 8.36 12.80
CA MET A 188 5.56 8.91 11.52
C MET A 188 4.43 9.34 10.57
N GLN A 189 3.22 8.76 10.71
CA GLN A 189 2.03 9.17 9.96
C GLN A 189 1.44 10.52 10.45
N THR A 190 2.03 11.13 11.48
CA THR A 190 1.70 12.46 11.99
C THR A 190 2.89 13.42 11.81
N PRO A 191 3.22 13.80 10.56
CA PRO A 191 4.51 14.43 10.23
C PRO A 191 4.75 15.78 10.93
N GLY A 192 3.67 16.49 11.31
CA GLY A 192 3.73 17.70 12.12
C GLY A 192 4.23 17.44 13.53
N ALA A 193 3.54 16.55 14.25
CA ALA A 193 3.92 16.12 15.60
C ALA A 193 5.30 15.45 15.62
N TYR A 194 5.54 14.50 14.71
CA TYR A 194 6.83 13.81 14.58
C TYR A 194 7.99 14.81 14.44
N ARG A 195 7.86 15.83 13.58
CA ARG A 195 8.89 16.86 13.41
C ARG A 195 9.11 17.67 14.69
N ARG A 196 8.04 18.20 15.29
CA ARG A 196 8.15 19.09 16.47
C ARG A 196 8.82 18.38 17.63
N ASP A 197 8.37 17.18 17.92
CA ASP A 197 8.82 16.41 19.08
C ASP A 197 10.25 15.91 18.91
N ASN A 198 10.65 15.43 17.71
CA ASN A 198 12.05 15.04 17.47
C ASN A 198 13.02 16.22 17.62
N LEU A 199 12.60 17.44 17.26
CA LEU A 199 13.37 18.65 17.51
C LEU A 199 13.40 19.02 19.01
N ALA A 200 12.30 18.82 19.73
CA ALA A 200 12.21 19.09 21.17
C ALA A 200 13.07 18.11 22.01
N HIS A 201 13.07 16.83 21.65
CA HIS A 201 13.81 15.76 22.35
C HIS A 201 15.28 15.64 21.92
N SER A 202 15.85 16.63 21.23
CA SER A 202 17.23 16.61 20.72
C SER A 202 17.58 15.36 19.87
N SER A 203 16.57 14.77 19.22
CA SER A 203 16.71 13.62 18.32
C SER A 203 16.47 13.99 16.85
N PRO A 204 17.05 15.08 16.30
CA PRO A 204 16.76 15.51 14.92
C PRO A 204 17.19 14.46 13.88
N LYS A 205 18.14 13.58 14.24
CA LYS A 205 18.66 12.51 13.38
C LYS A 205 17.55 11.56 12.90
N LEU A 206 16.50 11.34 13.71
CA LEU A 206 15.36 10.51 13.31
C LEU A 206 14.51 11.11 12.18
N LEU A 207 14.60 12.40 11.92
CA LEU A 207 13.94 13.03 10.76
C LEU A 207 14.66 12.68 9.45
N GLU A 208 15.97 12.46 9.54
CA GLU A 208 16.81 12.16 8.39
C GLU A 208 16.85 10.66 8.04
N ILE A 209 16.32 9.82 8.94
CA ILE A 209 16.20 8.37 8.77
C ILE A 209 14.78 8.05 8.28
N PRO A 210 14.60 7.49 7.06
CA PRO A 210 13.31 6.97 6.65
C PRO A 210 13.00 5.68 7.41
N LEU A 211 11.76 5.21 7.31
CA LEU A 211 11.43 3.89 7.82
C LEU A 211 12.35 2.83 7.17
N PRO A 212 13.00 1.95 7.95
CA PRO A 212 14.10 1.11 7.47
C PRO A 212 13.59 -0.11 6.69
N TRP A 213 13.10 0.11 5.46
CA TRP A 213 12.46 -0.92 4.64
C TRP A 213 13.31 -2.15 4.39
N GLU A 214 14.62 -1.99 4.15
CA GLU A 214 15.53 -3.11 3.95
C GLU A 214 15.57 -4.03 5.17
N ALA A 215 15.73 -3.45 6.36
CA ALA A 215 15.72 -4.21 7.61
C ALA A 215 14.35 -4.85 7.86
N ILE A 216 13.26 -4.12 7.63
CA ILE A 216 11.89 -4.61 7.81
C ILE A 216 11.61 -5.80 6.88
N LEU A 217 12.01 -5.73 5.61
CA LEU A 217 11.87 -6.82 4.66
C LEU A 217 12.73 -8.04 5.04
N ALA A 218 13.90 -7.83 5.66
CA ALA A 218 14.77 -8.92 6.09
C ALA A 218 14.18 -9.74 7.26
N VAL A 219 13.30 -9.15 8.07
CA VAL A 219 12.65 -9.83 9.22
C VAL A 219 11.21 -10.25 8.94
N MET A 220 10.66 -9.84 7.80
CA MET A 220 9.28 -10.12 7.42
C MET A 220 9.18 -11.40 6.60
N ASP A 221 8.30 -12.31 7.03
CA ASP A 221 7.85 -13.42 6.22
C ASP A 221 6.75 -12.92 5.26
N LEU A 222 7.05 -12.82 3.97
CA LEU A 222 6.11 -12.33 2.94
C LEU A 222 5.03 -13.34 2.54
N ASP A 223 5.18 -14.61 2.92
CA ASP A 223 4.15 -15.62 2.72
C ASP A 223 3.13 -15.55 3.85
N ASN A 224 3.58 -15.39 5.09
CA ASN A 224 2.70 -15.41 6.27
C ASN A 224 2.43 -14.04 6.88
N PHE A 225 3.05 -12.98 6.40
CA PHE A 225 3.03 -11.64 7.00
C PHE A 225 3.29 -11.68 8.50
N THR A 226 4.33 -12.42 8.89
CA THR A 226 4.83 -12.43 10.27
C THR A 226 6.12 -11.61 10.34
N TYR A 227 6.35 -10.98 11.49
CA TYR A 227 7.50 -10.10 11.71
C TYR A 227 8.36 -10.70 12.82
N ASN A 228 9.51 -11.28 12.42
CA ASN A 228 10.36 -12.08 13.30
C ASN A 228 11.74 -11.43 13.40
N ILE A 229 11.93 -10.63 14.45
CA ILE A 229 13.22 -9.95 14.68
C ILE A 229 14.31 -10.96 15.08
N PRO A 230 15.59 -10.72 14.72
CA PRO A 230 16.69 -11.58 15.15
C PRO A 230 16.89 -11.55 16.66
N SER A 231 17.48 -12.60 17.22
CA SER A 231 17.80 -12.64 18.66
C SER A 231 18.73 -11.51 19.12
N ALA A 232 19.49 -10.89 18.21
CA ALA A 232 20.29 -9.70 18.53
C ALA A 232 19.40 -8.49 18.84
N ALA A 233 18.38 -8.24 18.02
CA ALA A 233 17.39 -7.19 18.21
C ALA A 233 16.55 -7.42 19.47
N GLU A 234 16.14 -8.66 19.74
CA GLU A 234 15.43 -9.02 20.97
C GLU A 234 16.27 -8.68 22.21
N LYS A 235 17.53 -9.12 22.23
CA LYS A 235 18.47 -8.85 23.34
C LYS A 235 18.75 -7.37 23.50
N LEU A 236 18.90 -6.63 22.40
CA LEU A 236 19.10 -5.18 22.45
C LEU A 236 17.87 -4.51 23.08
N PHE A 237 16.67 -4.82 22.61
CA PHE A 237 15.43 -4.27 23.16
C PHE A 237 15.31 -4.58 24.65
N THR A 238 15.54 -5.82 25.07
CA THR A 238 15.47 -6.22 26.49
C THR A 238 16.55 -5.58 27.34
N THR A 239 17.77 -5.44 26.84
CA THR A 239 18.85 -4.81 27.62
C THR A 239 18.63 -3.31 27.79
N THR A 240 18.16 -2.64 26.73
CA THR A 240 17.97 -1.19 26.73
C THR A 240 16.71 -0.77 27.48
N THR A 241 15.63 -1.54 27.36
CA THR A 241 14.33 -1.16 27.95
C THR A 241 14.01 -1.91 29.23
N THR A 242 14.73 -2.99 29.56
CA THR A 242 14.40 -3.96 30.63
C THR A 242 13.09 -4.73 30.43
N GLN A 243 12.53 -4.70 29.21
CA GLN A 243 11.25 -5.33 28.87
C GLN A 243 11.46 -6.56 27.96
N SER A 244 10.58 -7.55 28.06
CA SER A 244 10.51 -8.64 27.08
C SER A 244 10.26 -8.08 25.68
N ALA A 245 10.88 -8.66 24.65
CA ALA A 245 10.60 -8.32 23.25
C ALA A 245 9.20 -8.80 22.82
N ASP A 246 8.71 -9.92 23.37
CA ASP A 246 7.35 -10.41 23.19
C ASP A 246 6.38 -9.68 24.14
N ILE A 247 5.39 -8.99 23.56
CA ILE A 247 4.36 -8.25 24.30
C ILE A 247 3.49 -9.16 25.17
N PHE A 248 3.23 -10.39 24.74
CA PHE A 248 2.38 -11.31 25.48
C PHE A 248 3.11 -11.82 26.73
N VAL A 249 4.40 -12.12 26.61
CA VAL A 249 5.25 -12.45 27.76
C VAL A 249 5.35 -11.28 28.74
N TYR A 250 5.50 -10.06 28.21
CA TYR A 250 5.52 -8.83 29.01
C TYR A 250 4.22 -8.63 29.81
N LEU A 251 3.07 -8.84 29.16
CA LEU A 251 1.74 -8.76 29.78
C LEU A 251 1.56 -9.72 30.95
N MET A 252 2.12 -10.92 30.86
CA MET A 252 2.04 -11.93 31.92
C MET A 252 3.00 -11.65 33.08
N HIS A 253 4.09 -10.91 32.84
CA HIS A 253 5.14 -10.65 33.83
C HIS A 253 5.66 -9.18 33.73
N PRO A 254 4.80 -8.18 33.99
CA PRO A 254 5.21 -6.78 33.88
C PRO A 254 6.24 -6.44 34.96
N PRO A 255 7.31 -5.68 34.64
CA PRO A 255 8.28 -5.27 35.64
C PRO A 255 7.65 -4.33 36.70
N PRO A 256 8.24 -4.21 37.90
CA PRO A 256 7.61 -3.52 39.05
C PRO A 256 7.36 -2.01 38.90
N TYR A 257 7.85 -1.38 37.82
CA TYR A 257 7.93 0.08 37.66
C TYR A 257 7.16 0.59 36.42
N THR A 258 6.22 -0.17 35.89
CA THR A 258 5.56 0.10 34.59
C THR A 258 4.49 1.19 34.57
N ASP A 259 4.38 2.00 35.63
CA ASP A 259 3.47 3.16 35.68
C ASP A 259 4.07 4.36 34.92
N LEU A 260 4.30 4.19 33.62
CA LEU A 260 4.65 5.29 32.73
C LEU A 260 3.37 6.00 32.30
N ASN A 261 3.31 7.31 32.55
CA ASN A 261 2.24 8.16 32.05
C ASN A 261 2.65 8.75 30.68
N PRO A 262 2.13 8.22 29.55
CA PRO A 262 2.50 8.67 28.21
C PRO A 262 2.07 10.10 27.88
N ASP A 263 1.06 10.63 28.56
CA ASP A 263 0.30 11.84 28.18
C ASP A 263 1.10 13.15 28.28
N LYS A 264 2.40 13.07 28.61
CA LYS A 264 3.28 14.24 28.79
C LYS A 264 4.51 14.27 27.89
N VAL A 265 4.74 13.27 27.06
CA VAL A 265 5.99 13.16 26.27
C VAL A 265 5.80 13.60 24.80
N PHE A 266 4.67 13.25 24.18
CA PHE A 266 4.44 13.48 22.75
C PHE A 266 3.40 14.57 22.49
N SER A 267 3.53 15.32 21.40
CA SER A 267 2.53 16.35 21.03
C SER A 267 1.29 15.79 20.33
N VAL A 268 1.20 14.46 20.22
CA VAL A 268 0.08 13.70 19.66
C VAL A 268 -0.31 12.59 20.61
N ASP A 269 -1.60 12.29 20.68
CA ASP A 269 -2.11 11.07 21.31
C ASP A 269 -1.76 9.86 20.44
N LEU A 270 -0.74 9.12 20.85
CA LEU A 270 -0.24 7.95 20.14
C LEU A 270 -1.24 6.78 20.15
N GLU A 271 -2.08 6.67 21.18
CA GLU A 271 -3.11 5.63 21.21
C GLU A 271 -4.14 5.89 20.12
N SER A 272 -4.70 7.11 20.09
CA SER A 272 -5.64 7.52 19.04
C SER A 272 -5.02 7.42 17.64
N ALA A 273 -3.75 7.81 17.48
CA ALA A 273 -3.06 7.70 16.20
C ALA A 273 -2.93 6.25 15.69
N VAL A 274 -2.72 5.29 16.60
CA VAL A 274 -2.69 3.85 16.25
C VAL A 274 -4.09 3.35 15.88
N HIS A 275 -5.11 3.70 16.67
CA HIS A 275 -6.50 3.32 16.40
C HIS A 275 -6.98 3.83 15.03
N ASP A 276 -6.71 5.08 14.69
CA ASP A 276 -7.05 5.69 13.39
C ASP A 276 -6.45 4.94 12.19
N LEU A 277 -5.32 4.23 12.40
CA LEU A 277 -4.60 3.53 11.35
C LEU A 277 -5.01 2.07 11.18
N ILE A 278 -5.51 1.41 12.23
CA ILE A 278 -5.68 -0.06 12.25
C ILE A 278 -7.10 -0.53 12.50
N ASP A 279 -7.98 0.26 13.10
CA ASP A 279 -9.32 -0.21 13.45
C ASP A 279 -10.23 -0.45 12.21
N ASP A 280 -11.44 -0.97 12.43
CA ASP A 280 -12.28 -1.64 11.41
C ASP A 280 -12.81 -0.74 10.27
N THR A 281 -12.42 0.54 10.23
CA THR A 281 -12.68 1.49 9.12
C THR A 281 -11.44 2.25 8.68
N SER A 282 -10.28 1.74 9.05
CA SER A 282 -9.00 2.42 8.87
C SER A 282 -8.42 2.25 7.47
N PHE A 283 -7.34 2.98 7.25
CA PHE A 283 -6.49 2.82 6.09
C PHE A 283 -5.94 1.38 5.98
N ALA A 284 -5.48 0.76 7.08
CA ALA A 284 -4.93 -0.60 7.05
C ALA A 284 -5.97 -1.62 6.60
N GLU A 285 -7.19 -1.54 7.16
CA GLU A 285 -8.28 -2.44 6.80
C GLU A 285 -8.71 -2.25 5.34
N SER A 286 -8.71 -1.01 4.85
CA SER A 286 -8.96 -0.72 3.43
C SER A 286 -7.91 -1.34 2.50
N MET A 287 -6.62 -1.24 2.86
CA MET A 287 -5.53 -1.84 2.08
C MET A 287 -5.58 -3.37 2.09
N SER A 288 -5.88 -3.96 3.24
CA SER A 288 -6.04 -5.42 3.41
C SER A 288 -7.20 -5.97 2.59
N ASN A 289 -8.36 -5.29 2.60
CA ASN A 289 -9.52 -5.72 1.84
C ASN A 289 -9.30 -5.67 0.32
N LEU A 290 -8.46 -4.75 -0.16
CA LEU A 290 -8.05 -4.70 -1.58
C LEU A 290 -7.00 -5.77 -1.92
N LEU A 291 -6.24 -6.22 -0.91
CA LEU A 291 -5.24 -7.29 -0.98
C LEU A 291 -4.29 -7.11 -2.18
N PHE A 292 -3.83 -5.87 -2.41
CA PHE A 292 -3.02 -5.52 -3.59
C PHE A 292 -1.77 -6.40 -3.71
N LEU A 293 -1.14 -6.76 -2.58
CA LEU A 293 0.10 -7.56 -2.59
C LEU A 293 -0.09 -8.97 -3.17
N ARG A 294 -1.33 -9.48 -3.21
CA ARG A 294 -1.68 -10.76 -3.83
C ARG A 294 -2.42 -10.58 -5.16
N SER A 295 -2.52 -9.36 -5.68
CA SER A 295 -3.17 -9.08 -6.96
C SER A 295 -2.28 -9.49 -8.15
N PRO A 296 -2.85 -10.01 -9.24
CA PRO A 296 -2.12 -10.19 -10.51
C PRO A 296 -1.63 -8.88 -11.14
N ALA A 297 -2.19 -7.74 -10.72
CA ALA A 297 -1.89 -6.42 -11.27
C ALA A 297 -1.05 -5.54 -10.31
N LEU A 298 -0.48 -6.12 -9.23
CA LEU A 298 0.23 -5.39 -8.17
C LEU A 298 1.16 -4.30 -8.72
N GLU A 299 2.11 -4.67 -9.58
CA GLU A 299 3.10 -3.75 -10.13
C GLU A 299 2.45 -2.59 -10.92
N GLY A 300 1.50 -2.91 -11.80
CA GLY A 300 0.76 -1.92 -12.58
C GLY A 300 -0.05 -0.97 -11.70
N THR A 301 -0.74 -1.50 -10.68
CA THR A 301 -1.48 -0.70 -9.68
C THR A 301 -0.57 0.30 -8.99
N LEU A 302 0.59 -0.15 -8.48
CA LEU A 302 1.52 0.72 -7.76
C LEU A 302 2.14 1.80 -8.67
N LEU A 303 2.50 1.45 -9.91
CA LEU A 303 3.05 2.38 -10.89
C LEU A 303 2.04 3.46 -11.28
N ARG A 304 0.78 3.08 -11.57
CA ARG A 304 -0.29 4.03 -11.87
C ARG A 304 -0.56 4.96 -10.68
N ALA A 305 -0.57 4.44 -9.46
CA ALA A 305 -0.76 5.24 -8.26
C ALA A 305 0.34 6.29 -8.09
N LEU A 306 1.60 5.92 -8.28
CA LEU A 306 2.75 6.85 -8.23
C LEU A 306 2.69 7.91 -9.33
N ALA A 307 2.37 7.51 -10.56
CA ALA A 307 2.22 8.44 -11.68
C ALA A 307 1.11 9.46 -11.39
N LYS A 308 -0.04 8.99 -10.90
CA LYS A 308 -1.19 9.84 -10.54
C LYS A 308 -0.86 10.77 -9.37
N TYR A 309 -0.18 10.29 -8.33
CA TYR A 309 0.27 11.11 -7.20
C TYR A 309 1.18 12.26 -7.65
N GLY A 310 2.11 11.98 -8.58
CA GLY A 310 2.98 13.00 -9.16
C GLY A 310 2.25 14.00 -10.05
N ALA A 311 1.29 13.54 -10.87
CA ALA A 311 0.49 14.40 -11.74
C ALA A 311 -0.49 15.27 -10.95
N LEU A 312 -0.98 14.78 -9.80
CA LEU A 312 -1.97 15.47 -8.98
C LEU A 312 -1.46 16.84 -8.52
N VAL A 313 -0.17 16.94 -8.20
CA VAL A 313 0.49 18.20 -7.85
C VAL A 313 0.30 19.28 -8.93
N GLN A 314 0.49 18.91 -10.20
CA GLN A 314 0.31 19.83 -11.32
C GLN A 314 -1.16 20.20 -11.51
N ALA A 315 -2.06 19.23 -11.32
CA ALA A 315 -3.50 19.44 -11.48
C ALA A 315 -4.12 20.33 -10.39
N THR A 316 -3.61 20.27 -9.15
CA THR A 316 -4.14 21.06 -8.03
C THR A 316 -3.48 22.42 -7.88
N GLY A 317 -2.26 22.58 -8.42
CA GLY A 317 -1.42 23.75 -8.21
C GLY A 317 -0.99 23.85 -6.74
N ASN A 318 -0.99 25.06 -6.19
CA ASN A 318 -0.61 25.34 -4.81
C ASN A 318 -1.72 25.10 -3.77
N ARG A 319 -2.87 24.55 -4.17
CA ARG A 319 -4.03 24.29 -3.31
C ARG A 319 -3.85 22.98 -2.55
N ALA A 320 -3.30 23.05 -1.34
CA ALA A 320 -3.00 21.87 -0.55
C ALA A 320 -4.27 21.15 -0.05
N SER A 321 -5.35 21.89 0.24
CA SER A 321 -6.62 21.30 0.67
C SER A 321 -7.23 20.38 -0.39
N LEU A 322 -7.34 20.87 -1.63
CA LEU A 322 -7.88 20.12 -2.76
C LEU A 322 -7.00 18.90 -3.10
N TRP A 323 -5.68 19.04 -2.96
CA TRP A 323 -4.75 17.93 -3.15
C TRP A 323 -4.96 16.82 -2.10
N LEU A 324 -5.15 17.19 -0.84
CA LEU A 324 -5.43 16.24 0.24
C LEU A 324 -6.81 15.57 0.11
N GLU A 325 -7.83 16.32 -0.29
CA GLU A 325 -9.18 15.80 -0.55
C GLU A 325 -9.13 14.68 -1.59
N ARG A 326 -8.54 14.96 -2.76
CA ARG A 326 -8.40 13.97 -3.86
C ARG A 326 -7.58 12.74 -3.49
N ILE A 327 -6.61 12.88 -2.59
CA ILE A 327 -5.83 11.73 -2.09
C ILE A 327 -6.68 10.87 -1.16
N ARG A 328 -7.45 11.49 -0.27
CA ARG A 328 -8.29 10.77 0.71
C ARG A 328 -9.41 9.99 0.03
N ASP A 329 -9.90 10.46 -1.12
CA ASP A 329 -10.95 9.76 -1.86
C ASP A 329 -10.46 8.49 -2.58
N GLU A 330 -9.15 8.31 -2.76
CA GLU A 330 -8.58 7.22 -3.54
C GLU A 330 -7.61 6.33 -2.74
N PRO A 331 -7.97 5.07 -2.47
CA PRO A 331 -7.15 4.15 -1.67
C PRO A 331 -5.70 4.00 -2.17
N ALA A 332 -5.49 3.92 -3.49
CA ALA A 332 -4.15 3.80 -4.06
C ALA A 332 -3.30 5.07 -3.88
N LEU A 333 -3.93 6.26 -3.92
CA LEU A 333 -3.23 7.52 -3.64
C LEU A 333 -2.94 7.68 -2.15
N GLN A 334 -3.85 7.25 -1.28
CA GLN A 334 -3.59 7.18 0.16
C GLN A 334 -2.36 6.33 0.48
N LEU A 335 -2.22 5.17 -0.18
CA LEU A 335 -1.04 4.32 -0.02
C LEU A 335 0.25 5.06 -0.38
N VAL A 336 0.29 5.73 -1.53
CA VAL A 336 1.48 6.51 -1.96
C VAL A 336 1.78 7.62 -0.96
N TRP A 337 0.77 8.40 -0.59
CA TRP A 337 0.89 9.52 0.34
C TRP A 337 1.42 9.08 1.71
N ARG A 338 0.82 8.05 2.29
CA ARG A 338 1.23 7.49 3.57
C ARG A 338 2.61 6.86 3.53
N THR A 339 3.00 6.26 2.40
CA THR A 339 4.38 5.80 2.20
C THR A 339 5.37 6.96 2.13
N HIS A 340 4.98 8.08 1.51
CA HIS A 340 5.84 9.27 1.44
C HIS A 340 6.09 9.88 2.82
N MET A 341 5.09 9.89 3.71
CA MET A 341 5.26 10.38 5.10
C MET A 341 6.31 9.59 5.90
N LEU A 342 6.63 8.36 5.50
CA LEU A 342 7.68 7.53 6.09
C LEU A 342 9.11 7.94 5.67
N TYR A 343 9.24 9.03 4.92
CA TYR A 343 10.49 9.71 4.59
C TYR A 343 10.42 11.16 5.11
N PRO A 344 10.62 11.41 6.41
CA PRO A 344 10.23 12.67 7.03
C PRO A 344 10.87 13.89 6.34
N MET A 345 12.20 13.87 6.12
CA MET A 345 12.88 14.95 5.40
C MET A 345 12.42 15.12 3.95
N ALA A 346 12.21 14.03 3.21
CA ALA A 346 11.75 14.12 1.82
C ALA A 346 10.33 14.70 1.74
N TYR A 347 9.44 14.27 2.65
CA TYR A 347 8.06 14.74 2.71
C TYR A 347 7.97 16.21 3.14
N ILE A 348 8.79 16.64 4.11
CA ILE A 348 8.89 18.04 4.55
C ILE A 348 9.35 18.92 3.37
N GLN A 349 10.41 18.51 2.67
CA GLN A 349 10.89 19.23 1.48
C GLN A 349 9.85 19.24 0.35
N PHE A 350 9.15 18.13 0.14
CA PHE A 350 8.06 18.05 -0.83
C PHE A 350 6.94 19.06 -0.52
N SER A 351 6.51 19.16 0.74
CA SER A 351 5.51 20.16 1.16
C SER A 351 5.96 21.57 0.83
N ALA A 352 7.18 21.93 1.26
CA ALA A 352 7.74 23.26 1.08
C ALA A 352 7.91 23.62 -0.41
N ASN A 353 8.46 22.70 -1.21
CA ASN A 353 8.72 22.92 -2.63
C ASN A 353 7.45 22.97 -3.48
N THR A 354 6.42 22.20 -3.10
CA THR A 354 5.20 22.05 -3.91
C THR A 354 4.15 23.11 -3.58
N PHE A 355 3.96 23.38 -2.29
CA PHE A 355 2.89 24.27 -1.80
C PHE A 355 3.42 25.59 -1.23
N GLY A 356 4.74 25.85 -1.38
CA GLY A 356 5.39 27.07 -0.90
C GLY A 356 5.45 27.21 0.62
N SER A 357 5.06 26.17 1.37
CA SER A 357 5.00 26.20 2.84
C SER A 357 4.95 24.81 3.47
N ASP A 358 5.14 24.75 4.79
CA ASP A 358 4.96 23.56 5.61
C ASP A 358 3.47 23.21 5.87
N VAL A 359 2.57 23.54 4.92
CA VAL A 359 1.11 23.35 5.08
C VAL A 359 0.73 21.89 5.32
N LEU A 360 1.41 20.94 4.66
CA LEU A 360 1.14 19.51 4.85
C LEU A 360 1.58 19.00 6.24
N LEU A 361 2.43 19.73 6.95
CA LEU A 361 2.84 19.40 8.33
C LEU A 361 1.92 20.00 9.39
N LYS A 362 1.06 20.95 9.00
CA LYS A 362 0.09 21.58 9.91
C LYS A 362 -1.25 20.85 9.91
N TYR A 363 -1.42 19.85 9.04
CA TYR A 363 -2.70 19.29 8.67
C TYR A 363 -3.16 18.11 9.53
N ASP A 364 -2.78 18.10 10.81
CA ASP A 364 -3.29 17.13 11.78
C ASP A 364 -4.75 17.44 12.18
N THR A 365 -5.30 18.61 11.79
CA THR A 365 -6.72 18.98 11.98
C THR A 365 -7.33 19.56 10.69
N SER A 366 -8.46 18.99 10.26
CA SER A 366 -9.13 19.24 8.96
C SER A 366 -9.50 20.70 8.65
N SER A 367 -9.52 21.61 9.64
CA SER A 367 -10.01 22.98 9.45
C SER A 367 -8.94 23.99 8.98
N LEU A 368 -7.64 23.67 9.02
CA LEU A 368 -6.59 24.67 8.77
C LEU A 368 -6.20 24.89 7.29
N ALA A 369 -6.33 23.91 6.38
CA ALA A 369 -5.88 24.10 4.98
C ALA A 369 -6.82 24.98 4.18
N TYR A 370 -8.13 24.93 4.42
CA TYR A 370 -9.06 25.88 3.79
C TYR A 370 -8.66 27.32 4.11
N ALA A 371 -8.25 27.60 5.36
CA ALA A 371 -7.82 28.93 5.76
C ALA A 371 -6.45 29.35 5.16
N VAL A 372 -5.54 28.40 4.93
CA VAL A 372 -4.22 28.67 4.32
C VAL A 372 -4.32 28.88 2.81
N ASP A 373 -5.12 28.08 2.11
CA ASP A 373 -5.34 28.22 0.67
C ASP A 373 -6.00 29.57 0.34
N ILE A 374 -6.93 30.04 1.19
CA ILE A 374 -7.53 31.38 1.07
C ILE A 374 -6.46 32.48 1.20
N LYS A 375 -5.56 32.38 2.19
CA LYS A 375 -4.47 33.38 2.36
C LYS A 375 -3.48 33.39 1.20
N ASN A 376 -3.13 32.23 0.67
CA ASN A 376 -2.22 32.11 -0.48
C ASN A 376 -2.87 32.59 -1.79
N SER A 377 -4.19 32.44 -1.94
CA SER A 377 -4.93 33.00 -3.08
C SER A 377 -5.07 34.53 -3.02
N SER A 378 -5.07 35.12 -1.81
CA SER A 378 -5.21 36.58 -1.62
C SER A 378 -3.95 37.42 -1.89
N THR A 379 -2.82 36.78 -2.21
CA THR A 379 -1.55 37.45 -2.58
C THR A 379 -1.21 37.35 -4.07
N ALA A 380 -2.03 36.65 -4.86
CA ALA A 380 -1.96 36.65 -6.32
C ALA A 380 -3.07 37.56 -6.86
N GLU A 381 -2.70 38.54 -7.69
CA GLU A 381 -3.62 39.49 -8.31
C GLU A 381 -4.78 38.77 -9.00
N GLN A 382 -5.97 39.33 -8.79
CA GLN A 382 -7.24 38.91 -9.37
C GLN A 382 -7.13 38.82 -10.90
N SER A 383 -7.08 37.60 -11.42
CA SER A 383 -7.50 37.31 -12.79
C SER A 383 -8.77 36.47 -12.72
N SER A 384 -9.86 37.09 -13.17
CA SER A 384 -11.17 36.47 -13.38
C SER A 384 -11.07 35.42 -14.47
N ALA A 385 -11.23 34.15 -14.12
CA ALA A 385 -11.47 33.08 -15.08
C ALA A 385 -12.42 32.05 -14.46
N ASP A 386 -13.65 32.09 -14.99
CA ASP A 386 -14.62 31.02 -15.16
C ASP A 386 -14.91 30.06 -14.00
N SER A 387 -16.02 30.36 -13.34
CA SER A 387 -16.85 29.39 -12.64
C SER A 387 -17.58 28.49 -13.64
N ASP A 388 -16.88 27.55 -14.25
CA ASP A 388 -17.50 26.34 -14.78
C ASP A 388 -17.44 25.27 -13.69
N GLY A 389 -18.54 25.21 -12.92
CA GLY A 389 -18.82 24.13 -11.99
C GLY A 389 -19.16 22.86 -12.77
N ASP A 390 -18.17 22.26 -13.42
CA ASP A 390 -18.31 20.91 -13.94
C ASP A 390 -18.19 19.96 -12.74
N SER A 391 -19.35 19.71 -12.13
CA SER A 391 -19.55 18.63 -11.17
C SER A 391 -19.49 17.33 -11.97
N ILE A 392 -18.31 17.01 -12.52
CA ILE A 392 -18.02 15.68 -13.03
C ILE A 392 -18.16 14.80 -11.80
N SER A 393 -19.31 14.12 -11.72
CA SER A 393 -19.52 12.98 -10.85
C SER A 393 -18.33 12.05 -11.06
N ALA A 394 -17.30 12.17 -10.21
CA ALA A 394 -16.12 11.35 -10.26
C ALA A 394 -16.62 9.91 -10.12
N ALA A 395 -16.64 9.18 -11.23
CA ALA A 395 -17.06 7.79 -11.22
C ALA A 395 -16.15 7.09 -10.21
N GLU A 396 -16.71 6.62 -9.10
CA GLU A 396 -15.98 5.91 -8.05
C GLU A 396 -15.18 4.79 -8.72
N ALA A 397 -13.86 4.92 -8.74
CA ALA A 397 -13.00 3.96 -9.39
C ALA A 397 -13.03 2.64 -8.61
N CYS A 398 -13.48 1.56 -9.26
CA CYS A 398 -13.41 0.22 -8.67
C CYS A 398 -11.95 -0.27 -8.65
N TYR A 399 -11.44 -0.68 -7.49
CA TYR A 399 -10.06 -1.19 -7.29
C TYR A 399 -9.98 -2.73 -7.17
N CYS A 400 -11.02 -3.46 -7.60
CA CYS A 400 -10.96 -4.93 -7.58
C CYS A 400 -9.86 -5.44 -8.52
N TRP A 401 -9.33 -6.63 -8.24
CA TRP A 401 -8.25 -7.24 -9.04
C TRP A 401 -8.56 -7.35 -10.53
N LEU A 402 -9.84 -7.49 -10.88
CA LEU A 402 -10.27 -7.53 -12.26
C LEU A 402 -10.13 -6.17 -12.95
N CYS A 403 -10.65 -5.10 -12.35
CA CYS A 403 -10.54 -3.74 -12.87
C CYS A 403 -9.08 -3.29 -12.94
N GLU A 404 -8.27 -3.60 -11.92
CA GLU A 404 -6.84 -3.28 -11.93
C GLU A 404 -6.09 -4.05 -13.02
N ARG A 405 -6.44 -5.32 -13.27
CA ARG A 405 -5.83 -6.10 -14.36
C ARG A 405 -6.27 -5.63 -15.74
N ILE A 406 -7.50 -5.10 -15.89
CA ILE A 406 -7.93 -4.43 -17.12
C ILE A 406 -7.11 -3.15 -17.33
N ARG A 407 -6.86 -2.37 -16.27
CA ARG A 407 -6.04 -1.14 -16.33
C ARG A 407 -4.57 -1.35 -16.68
N ASP A 408 -4.07 -2.58 -16.61
CA ASP A 408 -2.75 -2.92 -17.16
C ASP A 408 -2.74 -2.90 -18.69
N GLU A 409 -3.87 -3.19 -19.35
CA GLU A 409 -4.00 -3.16 -20.82
C GLU A 409 -4.62 -1.83 -21.31
N ASP A 410 -5.57 -1.28 -20.55
CA ASP A 410 -6.27 -0.02 -20.85
C ASP A 410 -6.25 0.91 -19.61
N PRO A 411 -5.22 1.77 -19.48
CA PRO A 411 -5.05 2.63 -18.31
C PRO A 411 -6.22 3.60 -18.05
N ASP A 412 -6.98 3.97 -19.09
CA ASP A 412 -8.09 4.92 -19.01
C ASP A 412 -9.42 4.24 -18.63
N TYR A 413 -9.39 2.92 -18.40
CA TYR A 413 -10.56 2.15 -18.02
C TYR A 413 -11.20 2.65 -16.70
N THR A 414 -12.45 3.09 -16.82
CA THR A 414 -13.32 3.47 -15.70
C THR A 414 -14.49 2.49 -15.62
N ALA A 415 -14.67 1.88 -14.44
CA ALA A 415 -15.79 0.98 -14.23
C ALA A 415 -17.08 1.80 -14.05
N CYS A 416 -18.12 1.50 -14.83
CA CYS A 416 -19.44 2.07 -14.62
C CYS A 416 -20.11 1.30 -13.47
N ALA A 417 -20.34 1.95 -12.32
CA ALA A 417 -20.88 1.30 -11.14
C ALA A 417 -22.32 0.84 -11.36
N SER A 418 -22.54 -0.45 -11.60
CA SER A 418 -23.82 -1.10 -11.29
C SER A 418 -23.72 -1.68 -9.87
N LYS A 419 -24.40 -1.04 -8.90
CA LYS A 419 -24.38 -1.48 -7.49
C LYS A 419 -24.95 -2.90 -7.39
N PRO A 420 -24.32 -3.85 -6.66
CA PRO A 420 -24.90 -5.16 -6.43
C PRO A 420 -26.15 -5.04 -5.54
N GLY A 421 -27.28 -5.54 -6.04
CA GLY A 421 -28.55 -5.56 -5.33
C GLY A 421 -28.46 -6.37 -4.04
N ARG A 422 -28.73 -5.71 -2.92
CA ARG A 422 -28.85 -6.30 -1.59
C ARG A 422 -30.00 -7.33 -1.60
N THR A 423 -29.68 -8.61 -1.60
CA THR A 423 -30.62 -9.70 -1.31
C THR A 423 -31.21 -9.50 0.07
N ARG A 424 -32.49 -9.13 0.15
CA ARG A 424 -33.26 -9.16 1.40
C ARG A 424 -33.70 -10.61 1.65
N SER A 425 -33.26 -11.17 2.77
CA SER A 425 -33.87 -12.34 3.39
C SER A 425 -35.28 -12.01 3.91
N PRO A 426 -36.18 -13.00 3.99
CA PRO A 426 -37.55 -12.80 4.44
C PRO A 426 -37.65 -12.97 5.97
N THR A 427 -38.31 -12.03 6.65
CA THR A 427 -38.87 -12.32 7.98
C THR A 427 -40.17 -11.56 8.21
N GLU A 428 -41.14 -12.35 8.69
CA GLU A 428 -42.44 -12.05 9.31
C GLU A 428 -42.32 -10.94 10.37
N GLY A 429 -43.31 -10.17 10.82
CA GLY A 429 -44.75 -10.09 10.67
C GLY A 429 -45.25 -9.08 11.73
N SER A 430 -46.55 -8.73 11.70
CA SER A 430 -47.33 -8.02 12.75
C SER A 430 -47.66 -6.52 12.54
N LEU A 431 -48.88 -6.32 12.03
CA LEU A 431 -50.00 -5.53 12.57
C LEU A 431 -49.79 -4.08 13.04
N SER A 432 -50.40 -3.13 12.32
CA SER A 432 -51.59 -2.39 12.80
C SER A 432 -52.11 -1.36 11.77
N GLN A 433 -53.39 -1.51 11.40
CA GLN A 433 -54.31 -0.48 10.86
C GLN A 433 -55.01 0.24 12.04
N PRO A 434 -55.86 1.30 11.90
CA PRO A 434 -56.65 1.78 10.74
C PRO A 434 -56.54 3.32 10.53
N ALA A 435 -57.24 4.08 9.67
CA ALA A 435 -58.55 3.99 9.02
C ALA A 435 -58.62 4.91 7.76
N SER A 436 -59.55 4.62 6.84
CA SER A 436 -59.94 5.49 5.71
C SER A 436 -61.08 6.46 6.12
N PRO A 437 -61.43 7.48 5.30
CA PRO A 437 -62.42 7.24 4.24
C PRO A 437 -62.21 8.02 2.90
N THR A 438 -62.44 7.28 1.81
CA THR A 438 -63.27 7.58 0.62
C THR A 438 -63.42 9.02 0.10
N VAL A 439 -62.87 9.30 -1.10
CA VAL A 439 -63.59 10.00 -2.21
C VAL A 439 -63.05 9.52 -3.56
N ARG A 440 -63.96 9.11 -4.46
CA ARG A 440 -63.70 8.80 -5.88
C ARG A 440 -63.64 10.09 -6.69
N GLY A 441 -62.62 10.23 -7.54
CA GLY A 441 -62.56 11.23 -8.61
C GLY A 441 -61.70 10.72 -9.76
N PHE A 442 -62.31 10.50 -10.91
CA PHE A 442 -61.64 10.08 -12.15
C PHE A 442 -60.79 11.23 -12.71
N SER A 443 -59.53 10.98 -13.04
CA SER A 443 -58.88 11.61 -14.19
C SER A 443 -57.76 10.72 -14.75
N HIS A 444 -57.80 10.54 -16.07
CA HIS A 444 -56.77 9.89 -16.85
C HIS A 444 -55.48 10.72 -16.81
N PHE A 445 -54.39 10.15 -16.28
CA PHE A 445 -53.05 10.56 -16.68
C PHE A 445 -52.23 9.33 -17.07
N ARG A 446 -51.93 9.24 -18.37
CA ARG A 446 -50.88 8.39 -18.93
C ARG A 446 -49.54 8.82 -18.32
N SER A 447 -48.98 8.04 -17.41
CA SER A 447 -47.56 8.13 -17.09
C SER A 447 -46.78 7.41 -18.18
N ARG A 448 -46.33 8.22 -19.14
CA ARG A 448 -45.39 7.88 -20.20
C ARG A 448 -44.10 7.39 -19.53
N SER A 449 -43.86 6.08 -19.54
CA SER A 449 -42.51 5.53 -19.38
C SER A 449 -41.66 6.18 -20.45
N MET A 450 -40.84 7.16 -20.06
CA MET A 450 -39.78 7.69 -20.89
C MET A 450 -38.72 6.59 -20.93
N SER A 451 -38.89 5.68 -21.89
CA SER A 451 -37.78 4.95 -22.50
C SER A 451 -36.77 6.00 -22.92
N SER A 452 -35.70 6.15 -22.13
CA SER A 452 -34.54 6.91 -22.56
C SER A 452 -33.93 6.16 -23.73
N ASN A 453 -34.37 6.50 -24.94
CA ASN A 453 -33.67 6.18 -26.17
C ASN A 453 -32.38 7.02 -26.20
N VAL A 454 -31.42 6.66 -25.36
CA VAL A 454 -30.02 6.97 -25.62
C VAL A 454 -29.59 5.96 -26.69
N PRO A 455 -29.06 6.39 -27.84
CA PRO A 455 -28.49 5.46 -28.80
C PRO A 455 -27.41 4.63 -28.09
N PRO A 456 -27.33 3.31 -28.29
CA PRO A 456 -26.19 2.55 -27.78
C PRO A 456 -24.92 3.17 -28.37
N ASN A 457 -24.04 3.67 -27.50
CA ASN A 457 -22.71 4.12 -27.91
C ASN A 457 -22.03 2.92 -28.60
N PRO A 458 -21.61 3.02 -29.88
CA PRO A 458 -21.02 1.90 -30.62
C PRO A 458 -19.68 1.42 -30.02
N ASP A 459 -19.09 2.23 -29.15
CA ASP A 459 -17.81 1.96 -28.48
C ASP A 459 -18.07 1.44 -27.05
N GLY A 460 -18.31 0.14 -26.92
CA GLY A 460 -18.28 -0.52 -25.61
C GLY A 460 -16.88 -0.41 -24.99
N PRO A 461 -16.74 -0.52 -23.64
CA PRO A 461 -15.46 -0.35 -22.95
C PRO A 461 -14.37 -1.33 -23.39
N PHE A 462 -14.75 -2.45 -24.01
CA PHE A 462 -13.82 -3.48 -24.54
C PHE A 462 -13.65 -3.45 -26.05
N SER A 463 -14.16 -2.43 -26.75
CA SER A 463 -14.06 -2.30 -28.21
C SER A 463 -12.61 -2.25 -28.71
N GLN A 464 -11.68 -1.78 -27.87
CA GLN A 464 -10.25 -1.67 -28.17
C GLN A 464 -9.45 -2.94 -27.81
N MET A 465 -10.02 -3.88 -27.05
CA MET A 465 -9.29 -5.05 -26.55
C MET A 465 -9.49 -6.27 -27.43
N ALA A 466 -8.41 -6.97 -27.77
CA ALA A 466 -8.48 -8.23 -28.48
C ALA A 466 -9.11 -9.33 -27.59
N LYS A 467 -9.82 -10.28 -28.22
CA LYS A 467 -10.41 -11.44 -27.50
C LYS A 467 -9.37 -12.22 -26.69
N GLU A 468 -8.13 -12.29 -27.19
CA GLU A 468 -7.01 -12.95 -26.53
C GLU A 468 -6.60 -12.20 -25.24
N GLN A 469 -6.59 -10.87 -25.24
CA GLN A 469 -6.31 -10.06 -24.04
C GLN A 469 -7.38 -10.29 -22.98
N ILE A 470 -8.66 -10.26 -23.36
CA ILE A 470 -9.78 -10.54 -22.45
C ILE A 470 -9.66 -11.95 -21.84
N ALA A 471 -9.31 -12.95 -22.65
CA ALA A 471 -9.09 -14.31 -22.17
C ALA A 471 -7.90 -14.41 -21.19
N SER A 472 -6.81 -13.68 -21.46
CA SER A 472 -5.66 -13.60 -20.56
C SER A 472 -6.02 -12.98 -19.22
N ILE A 473 -6.76 -11.87 -19.22
CA ILE A 473 -7.23 -11.19 -18.00
C ILE A 473 -8.08 -12.13 -17.16
N LYS A 474 -9.06 -12.79 -17.79
CA LYS A 474 -9.92 -13.78 -17.11
C LYS A 474 -9.08 -14.90 -16.48
N SER A 475 -8.10 -15.43 -17.21
CA SER A 475 -7.22 -16.49 -16.72
C SER A 475 -6.29 -16.05 -15.59
N ASP A 476 -5.78 -14.81 -15.61
CA ASP A 476 -4.95 -14.24 -14.55
C ASP A 476 -5.75 -14.11 -13.26
N VAL A 477 -6.90 -13.42 -13.31
CA VAL A 477 -7.71 -13.20 -12.12
C VAL A 477 -8.26 -14.51 -11.55
N ALA A 478 -8.68 -15.45 -12.41
CA ALA A 478 -9.12 -16.78 -11.97
C ALA A 478 -8.01 -17.56 -11.26
N PHE A 479 -6.77 -17.53 -11.79
CA PHE A 479 -5.64 -18.22 -11.17
C PHE A 479 -5.31 -17.65 -9.79
N TYR A 480 -5.19 -16.32 -9.66
CA TYR A 480 -4.84 -15.69 -8.39
C TYR A 480 -5.93 -15.88 -7.33
N ARG A 481 -7.22 -15.82 -7.72
CA ARG A 481 -8.33 -16.17 -6.81
C ARG A 481 -8.25 -17.62 -6.34
N TYR A 482 -7.95 -18.55 -7.25
CA TYR A 482 -7.75 -19.96 -6.89
C TYR A 482 -6.57 -20.16 -5.93
N VAL A 483 -5.46 -19.44 -6.11
CA VAL A 483 -4.32 -19.49 -5.18
C VAL A 483 -4.72 -18.97 -3.78
N GLU A 484 -5.52 -17.91 -3.69
CA GLU A 484 -6.00 -17.42 -2.39
C GLU A 484 -6.99 -18.37 -1.72
N GLU A 485 -7.90 -18.98 -2.49
CA GLU A 485 -8.78 -20.04 -1.97
C GLU A 485 -7.96 -21.23 -1.46
N PHE A 486 -6.91 -21.61 -2.20
CA PHE A 486 -5.98 -22.65 -1.78
C PHE A 486 -5.26 -22.29 -0.48
N ARG A 487 -4.75 -21.06 -0.33
CA ARG A 487 -4.14 -20.57 0.92
C ARG A 487 -5.11 -20.66 2.10
N ARG A 488 -6.37 -20.27 1.92
CA ARG A 488 -7.38 -20.33 2.99
C ARG A 488 -7.73 -21.75 3.41
N ALA A 489 -7.64 -22.71 2.49
CA ALA A 489 -8.02 -24.10 2.72
C ALA A 489 -6.87 -24.98 3.23
N ASN A 490 -5.62 -24.50 3.20
CA ASN A 490 -4.44 -25.30 3.49
C ASN A 490 -3.51 -24.60 4.51
N PRO A 491 -2.65 -25.35 5.21
CA PRO A 491 -1.65 -24.76 6.09
C PRO A 491 -0.68 -23.82 5.35
N ASP A 492 -0.19 -22.81 6.06
CA ASP A 492 0.74 -21.78 5.61
C ASP A 492 2.03 -22.32 4.94
N SER A 493 2.50 -23.52 5.31
CA SER A 493 3.71 -24.14 4.75
C SER A 493 3.49 -24.89 3.42
N THR A 494 2.27 -24.90 2.89
CA THR A 494 1.96 -25.64 1.67
C THR A 494 2.46 -24.92 0.41
N VAL A 495 3.06 -25.68 -0.50
CA VAL A 495 3.53 -25.15 -1.78
C VAL A 495 2.33 -24.68 -2.59
N LEU A 496 2.41 -23.49 -3.17
CA LEU A 496 1.33 -22.91 -3.97
C LEU A 496 1.13 -23.67 -5.29
N PRO A 497 -0.12 -23.79 -5.77
CA PRO A 497 -0.41 -24.42 -7.05
C PRO A 497 0.11 -23.56 -8.21
N GLY A 498 0.54 -24.22 -9.29
CA GLY A 498 1.06 -23.58 -10.49
C GLY A 498 0.08 -23.53 -11.65
N ARG A 499 0.49 -22.83 -12.71
CA ARG A 499 -0.18 -22.78 -14.01
C ARG A 499 0.83 -22.80 -15.16
N PRO A 500 0.44 -23.16 -16.39
CA PRO A 500 1.30 -22.94 -17.57
C PRO A 500 1.71 -21.48 -17.70
N ALA A 501 2.93 -21.22 -18.20
CA ALA A 501 3.40 -19.87 -18.46
C ALA A 501 2.46 -19.15 -19.44
N THR A 502 2.03 -17.94 -19.08
CA THR A 502 1.19 -17.10 -19.94
C THR A 502 2.02 -16.48 -21.07
N SER A 503 1.36 -15.91 -22.08
CA SER A 503 2.04 -15.13 -23.13
C SER A 503 2.86 -13.98 -22.53
N ARG A 504 2.32 -13.29 -21.51
CA ARG A 504 3.01 -12.22 -20.78
C ARG A 504 4.26 -12.75 -20.05
N ASP A 505 4.16 -13.91 -19.39
CA ASP A 505 5.31 -14.53 -18.72
C ASP A 505 6.41 -14.91 -19.73
N LEU A 506 6.02 -15.49 -20.86
CA LEU A 506 6.94 -15.87 -21.94
C LEU A 506 7.61 -14.64 -22.57
N GLU A 507 6.87 -13.55 -22.75
CA GLU A 507 7.42 -12.30 -23.27
C GLU A 507 8.39 -11.65 -22.28
N LYS A 508 8.05 -11.63 -20.98
CA LYS A 508 8.95 -11.16 -19.92
C LYS A 508 10.26 -11.97 -19.92
N LEU A 509 10.16 -13.30 -19.94
CA LEU A 509 11.32 -14.19 -20.02
C LEU A 509 12.16 -13.96 -21.29
N LYS A 510 11.51 -13.71 -22.43
CA LYS A 510 12.19 -13.38 -23.68
C LYS A 510 12.93 -12.06 -23.55
N ARG A 511 12.31 -11.01 -23.02
CA ARG A 511 12.95 -9.70 -22.79
C ARG A 511 14.13 -9.81 -21.82
N GLU A 512 13.99 -10.56 -20.73
CA GLU A 512 15.08 -10.83 -19.79
C GLU A 512 16.24 -11.58 -20.45
N LYS A 513 15.93 -12.57 -21.29
CA LYS A 513 16.94 -13.28 -22.08
C LYS A 513 17.62 -12.33 -23.07
N ASP A 514 16.88 -11.55 -23.83
CA ASP A 514 17.41 -10.56 -24.77
C ASP A 514 18.28 -9.52 -24.05
N ALA A 515 17.91 -9.12 -22.83
CA ALA A 515 18.71 -8.23 -21.99
C ALA A 515 20.01 -8.88 -21.50
N LYS A 516 19.97 -10.17 -21.13
CA LYS A 516 21.16 -10.96 -20.74
C LYS A 516 22.08 -11.19 -21.93
N ASP A 517 21.54 -11.55 -23.09
CA ASP A 517 22.30 -11.80 -24.32
C ASP A 517 22.99 -10.51 -24.82
N ARG A 518 22.42 -9.33 -24.51
CA ARG A 518 23.07 -8.03 -24.81
C ARG A 518 24.30 -7.75 -23.94
N VAL A 519 24.43 -8.37 -22.77
CA VAL A 519 25.61 -8.21 -21.90
C VAL A 519 26.76 -9.05 -22.46
N GLY A 520 27.82 -8.41 -22.92
CA GLY A 520 28.96 -9.11 -23.51
C GLY A 520 29.95 -8.18 -24.21
N THR A 521 31.03 -8.78 -24.70
CA THR A 521 32.08 -8.10 -25.46
C THR A 521 31.90 -8.36 -26.94
N TYR A 522 31.69 -7.29 -27.71
CA TYR A 522 31.52 -7.30 -29.16
C TYR A 522 32.79 -6.79 -29.83
N HIS A 523 33.25 -7.50 -30.86
CA HIS A 523 34.46 -7.14 -31.61
C HIS A 523 34.06 -6.52 -32.96
N GLY A 524 34.51 -5.28 -33.20
CA GLY A 524 34.43 -4.61 -34.49
C GLY A 524 35.82 -4.46 -35.11
N SER A 525 35.89 -4.09 -36.39
CA SER A 525 37.15 -3.79 -37.08
C SER A 525 37.85 -2.58 -36.43
N GLY A 526 38.84 -2.85 -35.58
CA GLY A 526 39.66 -1.84 -34.91
C GLY A 526 39.15 -1.35 -33.54
N TYR A 527 38.08 -1.95 -33.00
CA TYR A 527 37.57 -1.62 -31.67
C TYR A 527 36.83 -2.80 -31.02
N THR A 528 36.77 -2.81 -29.69
CA THR A 528 35.96 -3.74 -28.90
C THR A 528 34.97 -2.95 -28.05
N VAL A 529 33.70 -3.36 -28.04
CA VAL A 529 32.63 -2.76 -27.23
C VAL A 529 32.21 -3.77 -26.17
N GLU A 530 32.45 -3.46 -24.92
CA GLU A 530 31.97 -4.25 -23.77
C GLU A 530 30.69 -3.61 -23.25
N VAL A 531 29.54 -4.26 -23.40
CA VAL A 531 28.27 -3.82 -22.83
C VAL A 531 28.24 -4.25 -21.36
N VAL A 532 28.55 -3.31 -20.46
CA VAL A 532 28.64 -3.54 -19.00
C VAL A 532 27.25 -3.57 -18.36
N ARG A 533 26.31 -2.77 -18.90
CA ARG A 533 24.92 -2.75 -18.47
C ARG A 533 24.03 -2.40 -19.66
N PRO A 534 22.99 -3.19 -19.97
CA PRO A 534 22.07 -2.89 -21.06
C PRO A 534 21.23 -1.65 -20.73
N ALA A 535 20.68 -1.01 -21.77
CA ALA A 535 19.69 0.05 -21.60
C ALA A 535 18.44 -0.50 -20.87
N VAL A 536 17.95 0.25 -19.87
CA VAL A 536 16.70 -0.05 -19.17
C VAL A 536 15.65 0.93 -19.68
N TYR A 537 14.50 0.41 -20.10
CA TYR A 537 13.36 1.19 -20.56
C TYR A 537 12.22 1.08 -19.56
N ASP A 538 11.41 2.12 -19.48
CA ASP A 538 10.18 2.17 -18.72
C ASP A 538 9.16 1.28 -19.44
N GLU A 539 8.64 0.28 -18.72
CA GLU A 539 7.81 -0.76 -19.32
C GLU A 539 6.47 -0.22 -19.84
N VAL A 540 5.98 0.87 -19.25
CA VAL A 540 4.67 1.46 -19.57
C VAL A 540 4.80 2.54 -20.64
N THR A 541 5.85 3.36 -20.57
CA THR A 541 6.02 4.53 -21.46
C THR A 541 7.02 4.31 -22.59
N GLY A 542 7.77 3.19 -22.59
CA GLY A 542 8.85 2.92 -23.53
C GLY A 542 10.04 3.89 -23.41
N ARG A 543 10.05 4.74 -22.39
CA ARG A 543 11.05 5.79 -22.20
C ARG A 543 12.35 5.19 -21.63
N LEU A 544 13.50 5.62 -22.15
CA LEU A 544 14.79 5.17 -21.64
C LEU A 544 15.00 5.62 -20.18
N LEU A 545 14.98 4.68 -19.23
CA LEU A 545 15.20 4.90 -17.80
C LEU A 545 16.69 4.94 -17.45
N LYS A 546 17.48 4.01 -18.01
CA LYS A 546 18.94 3.99 -17.84
C LYS A 546 19.58 3.77 -19.19
N LYS A 547 20.50 4.67 -19.58
CA LYS A 547 21.28 4.52 -20.80
C LYS A 547 22.17 3.28 -20.72
N GLU A 548 22.37 2.62 -21.85
CA GLU A 548 23.32 1.53 -21.98
C GLU A 548 24.71 2.00 -21.56
N LYS A 549 25.37 1.23 -20.69
CA LYS A 549 26.75 1.47 -20.29
C LYS A 549 27.67 0.59 -21.11
N THR A 550 28.27 1.16 -22.13
CA THR A 550 29.28 0.51 -22.97
C THR A 550 30.68 1.01 -22.63
N LYS A 551 31.65 0.11 -22.58
CA LYS A 551 33.07 0.44 -22.54
C LYS A 551 33.67 0.12 -23.91
N VAL A 552 34.11 1.15 -24.62
CA VAL A 552 34.72 1.01 -25.95
C VAL A 552 36.23 1.08 -25.83
N THR A 553 36.93 0.05 -26.29
CA THR A 553 38.40 0.03 -26.38
C THR A 553 38.79 0.08 -27.86
N ARG A 554 39.54 1.09 -28.29
CA ARG A 554 40.09 1.16 -29.65
C ARG A 554 41.47 0.51 -29.69
N SER A 555 41.71 -0.37 -30.66
CA SER A 555 43.06 -0.91 -30.86
C SER A 555 43.96 0.20 -31.39
N LYS A 556 45.01 0.56 -30.63
CA LYS A 556 46.08 1.42 -31.16
C LYS A 556 46.91 0.59 -32.14
N GLN A 557 47.01 1.10 -33.37
CA GLN A 557 47.91 0.72 -34.47
C GLN A 557 47.45 -0.40 -35.41
N LEU A 558 46.99 0.01 -36.60
CA LEU A 558 47.53 -0.50 -37.85
C LEU A 558 48.35 0.63 -38.46
N THR A 559 49.67 0.54 -38.31
CA THR A 559 50.65 1.32 -39.07
C THR A 559 50.50 0.97 -40.56
N PRO A 560 50.46 1.95 -41.48
CA PRO A 560 50.40 1.68 -42.91
C PRO A 560 51.80 1.35 -43.44
N VAL A 561 52.29 0.13 -43.21
CA VAL A 561 53.44 -0.42 -43.95
C VAL A 561 53.26 -1.93 -44.13
N ALA A 562 52.59 -2.32 -45.21
CA ALA A 562 52.86 -3.53 -46.02
C ALA A 562 51.86 -3.57 -47.19
N LEU A 563 51.97 -2.60 -48.10
CA LEU A 563 51.74 -2.89 -49.51
C LEU A 563 52.86 -3.84 -49.96
N PHE A 564 52.51 -4.80 -50.83
CA PHE A 564 53.34 -5.89 -51.40
C PHE A 564 53.42 -7.19 -50.58
N LEU A 565 52.60 -8.19 -50.94
CA LEU A 565 52.96 -9.14 -51.99
C LEU A 565 51.69 -9.80 -52.56
N ALA A 566 51.58 -9.75 -53.89
CA ALA A 566 50.57 -10.38 -54.70
C ALA A 566 50.83 -11.90 -54.79
N TYR A 567 49.79 -12.71 -54.63
CA TYR A 567 49.22 -13.59 -55.67
C TYR A 567 47.90 -14.19 -55.18
#